data_AF-A0A6A3M475-F1
#
_entry.id   AF-A0A6A3M475-F1
#
_cell.length_a   1.000
_cell.length_b   1.000
_cell.length_c   1.000
_cell.angle_alpha   90.00
_cell.angle_beta   90.00
_cell.angle_gamma   90.00
#
_symmetry.space_group_name_H-M   'P 1'
#
loop_
_entity.id
_entity.type
_entity.pdbx_description
1 polymer ?
#
loop_
_entity_poly.entity_id
_entity_poly.type
_entity_poly.pdbx_seq_one_letter_code
_entity_poly.pdbx_strand_id
1 'polypeptide(L)' 'MDGFYQILMREADVPLTPVSTPSGILWEWLVMPQGLKNAPATFNRMV' A
#
# COMPACT_ATOMS: atom_id res chain seq x y z
N MET A 1 -5.50 -16.70 -2.28
CA MET A 1 -4.37 -15.96 -2.89
C MET A 1 -4.23 -14.66 -2.13
N ASP A 2 -3.01 -14.29 -1.76
CA ASP A 2 -2.72 -13.01 -1.13
C ASP A 2 -2.81 -11.92 -2.22
N GLY A 3 -3.94 -11.21 -2.27
CA GLY A 3 -4.21 -10.19 -3.30
C GLY A 3 -3.72 -8.79 -2.92
N PHE A 4 -3.14 -8.63 -1.74
CA PHE A 4 -2.35 -7.45 -1.41
C PHE A 4 -1.13 -7.37 -2.34
N TYR A 5 -0.61 -6.16 -2.56
CA TYR A 5 0.46 -5.87 -3.53
C TYR A 5 0.10 -6.08 -5.02
N GLN A 6 -1.14 -6.43 -5.36
CA GLN A 6 -1.60 -6.55 -6.76
C GLN A 6 -2.48 -5.38 -7.21
N ILE A 7 -3.07 -4.66 -6.26
CA ILE A 7 -3.96 -3.53 -6.51
C ILE A 7 -3.16 -2.23 -6.46
N LEU A 8 -3.22 -1.42 -7.52
CA LEU A 8 -2.59 -0.10 -7.54
C LEU A 8 -3.19 0.82 -6.47
N MET A 9 -2.31 1.53 -5.77
CA MET A 9 -2.73 2.64 -4.92
C MET A 9 -3.28 3.78 -5.78
N ARG A 10 -4.18 4.58 -5.23
CA ARG A 10 -4.53 5.86 -5.83
C ARG A 10 -3.30 6.77 -5.76
N GLU A 11 -2.97 7.44 -6.85
CA GLU A 11 -1.78 8.30 -6.94
C GLU A 11 -1.69 9.34 -5.82
N ALA A 12 -2.83 9.92 -5.41
CA ALA A 12 -2.90 10.88 -4.30
C ALA A 12 -2.55 10.27 -2.92
N ASP A 13 -2.67 8.95 -2.76
CA ASP A 13 -2.44 8.24 -1.50
C ASP A 13 -1.01 7.66 -1.40
N VAL A 14 -0.28 7.55 -2.52
CA VAL A 14 1.12 7.08 -2.58
C VAL A 14 2.03 7.85 -1.59
N PRO A 15 2.06 9.20 -1.59
CA PRO A 15 2.94 9.96 -0.69
C PRO A 15 2.51 9.89 0.79
N LEU A 16 1.33 9.32 1.09
CA LEU A 16 0.85 9.13 2.46
C LEU A 16 1.40 7.85 3.10
N THR A 17 2.14 7.03 2.34
CA THR A 17 2.65 5.73 2.80
C THR A 17 4.17 5.63 2.72
N PRO A 18 4.94 6.58 3.29
CA PRO A 18 6.38 6.48 3.28
C PRO A 18 6.86 5.31 4.16
N VAL A 19 7.83 4.56 3.66
CA VAL A 19 8.57 3.54 4.42
C VAL A 19 10.05 3.86 4.40
N SER A 20 10.65 4.00 5.57
CA SER A 20 12.08 4.24 5.73
C SER A 20 12.84 2.94 5.94
N THR A 21 13.93 2.73 5.21
CA THR A 21 14.90 1.69 5.55
C THR A 21 15.80 2.15 6.70
N PRO A 22 16.44 1.24 7.46
CA PRO A 22 17.41 1.62 8.49
C PRO A 22 18.59 2.45 7.97
N SER A 23 18.92 2.34 6.68
CA SER A 23 19.94 3.17 6.01
C SER A 23 19.47 4.59 5.68
N GLY A 24 18.21 4.93 5.98
CA GLY A 24 17.64 6.26 5.74
C GLY A 24 17.04 6.46 4.36
N ILE A 25 16.89 5.42 3.54
CA ILE A 25 16.23 5.53 2.22
C ILE A 25 14.72 5.50 2.43
N LEU A 26 14.03 6.48 1.84
CA LEU A 26 12.57 6.55 1.82
C LEU A 26 12.04 5.89 0.55
N TRP A 27 11.04 5.03 0.72
CA TRP A 27 10.26 4.43 -0.36
C TRP A 27 8.78 4.72 -0.15
N GLU A 28 8.00 4.58 -1.21
CA GLU A 28 6.54 4.72 -1.20
C GLU A 28 5.90 3.48 -1.82
N TRP A 29 4.64 3.22 -1.47
CA TRP A 29 3.91 2.07 -2.00
C TRP A 29 3.11 2.43 -3.25
N LEU A 30 3.46 1.84 -4.39
CA LEU A 30 2.67 1.96 -5.63
C LEU A 30 1.49 0.99 -5.68
N VAL A 31 1.56 -0.08 -4.89
CA VAL A 31 0.54 -1.11 -4.76
C VAL A 31 0.12 -1.23 -3.30
N MET A 32 -1.13 -1.59 -3.05
CA MET A 32 -1.71 -1.65 -1.71
C MET A 32 -0.87 -2.57 -0.80
N PRO A 33 -0.18 -2.02 0.21
CA PRO A 33 0.57 -2.84 1.15
C PRO A 33 -0.34 -3.42 2.23
N GLN A 34 0.15 -4.46 2.89
CA GLN A 34 -0.47 -4.97 4.10
C GLN A 34 -0.24 -3.99 5.27
N GLY A 35 -1.11 -4.06 6.28
CA GLY A 35 -1.00 -3.24 7.49
C GLY A 35 -1.66 -1.86 7.42
N LEU A 36 -2.17 -1.43 6.26
CA LEU A 36 -3.06 -0.27 6.21
C LEU A 36 -4.40 -0.61 6.87
N LYS A 37 -4.90 0.28 7.74
CA LYS A 37 -6.15 0.07 8.50
C LYS A 37 -7.35 -0.32 7.62
N ASN A 38 -7.44 0.25 6.42
CA ASN A 38 -8.55 0.03 5.50
C ASN A 38 -8.21 -0.88 4.30
N ALA A 39 -7.02 -1.49 4.27
CA ALA A 39 -6.58 -2.34 3.16
C ALA A 39 -7.55 -3.50 2.91
N PRO A 40 -7.98 -4.29 3.91
CA PRO A 40 -8.89 -5.42 3.69
C PRO A 40 -10.27 -5.02 3.15
N ALA A 41 -10.84 -3.93 3.66
CA ALA A 41 -12.15 -3.44 3.20
C ALA A 41 -12.09 -2.95 1.75
N THR A 42 -10.98 -2.29 1.39
CA THR A 42 -10.76 -1.80 0.02
C THR A 42 -10.51 -2.97 -0.93
N PHE A 43 -9.71 -3.96 -0.52
CA PHE A 43 -9.49 -5.19 -1.25
C PHE A 43 -10.80 -5.94 -1.53
N ASN A 44 -11.62 -6.17 -0.50
CA ASN A 44 -12.90 -6.90 -0.62
C ASN A 44 -13.93 -6.22 -1.53
N ARG A 45 -13.78 -4.91 -1.83
CA ARG A 45 -14.65 -4.22 -2.79
C ARG A 45 -14.25 -4.45 -4.25
N MET A 46 -13.03 -4.91 -4.50
CA MET A 46 -12.51 -5.17 -5.85
C MET A 46 -12.63 -6.64 -6.27
N VAL A 47 -12.99 -7.52 -5.33
CA VAL A 47 -13.23 -8.96 -5.54
C VAL A 47 -14.72 -9.23 -5.74
#